data_AF-A0A662DZT4-F1
#
_entry.id   AF-A0A662DZT4-F1
#
_cell.length_a   1.000
_cell.length_b   1.000
_cell.length_c   1.000
_cell.angle_alpha   90.00
_cell.angle_beta   90.00
_cell.angle_gamma   90.00
#
_symmetry.space_group_name_H-M   'P 1'
#
loop_
_entity.id
_entity.type
_entity.pdbx_description
1 polymer ?
#
loop_
_entity_poly.entity_id
_entity_poly.type
_entity_poly.pdbx_seq_one_letter_code
_entity_poly.pdbx_strand_id
1 'polypeptide(L)'
;MKCESARELLSAVADDEATNDESASVARHVGECAACSSYSQDLTALARQYQIRPAEPVPDLVAAVTARARPAKLGRGGWMRPALAWVAMV
;
A
#
# COMPACT_ATOMS: atom_id res chain seq x y z
N MET A 1 17.03 -15.78 8.94
CA MET A 1 16.53 -16.93 8.15
C MET A 1 17.51 -17.22 7.01
N LYS A 2 17.36 -18.36 6.31
CA LYS A 2 18.14 -18.63 5.09
C LYS A 2 17.53 -17.88 3.91
N CYS A 3 18.36 -17.53 2.92
CA CYS A 3 17.91 -16.80 1.73
C CYS A 3 16.83 -17.57 0.95
N GLU A 4 16.89 -18.91 0.92
CA GLU A 4 15.91 -19.76 0.24
C GLU A 4 14.51 -19.58 0.85
N SER A 5 14.37 -19.77 2.17
CA SER A 5 13.11 -19.53 2.88
C SER A 5 12.65 -18.08 2.79
N ALA A 6 13.58 -17.12 2.72
CA ALA A 6 13.23 -15.72 2.52
C ALA A 6 12.60 -15.48 1.13
N ARG A 7 13.09 -16.17 0.09
CA ARG A 7 12.53 -16.06 -1.27
C ARG A 7 11.14 -16.66 -1.36
N GLU A 8 10.90 -17.78 -0.69
CA GLU A 8 9.55 -18.37 -0.57
C GLU A 8 8.60 -17.42 0.15
N LEU A 9 8.99 -16.87 1.30
CA LEU A 9 8.18 -15.90 2.02
C LEU A 9 7.95 -14.60 1.25
N LEU A 10 8.93 -14.13 0.48
CA LEU A 10 8.75 -12.97 -0.40
C LEU A 10 7.72 -13.24 -1.51
N SER A 11 7.63 -14.48 -2.01
CA SER A 11 6.56 -14.87 -2.92
C SER A 11 5.20 -14.82 -2.21
N ALA A 12 5.10 -15.45 -1.04
CA ALA A 12 3.85 -15.45 -0.26
C ALA A 12 3.39 -14.02 0.11
N VAL A 13 4.32 -13.10 0.41
CA VAL A 13 4.00 -11.67 0.63
C VAL A 13 3.47 -11.02 -0.64
N ALA A 14 4.05 -11.32 -1.81
CA ALA A 14 3.59 -10.76 -3.08
C ALA A 14 2.17 -11.21 -3.44
N ASP A 15 1.79 -12.41 -3.01
CA ASP A 15 0.48 -13.01 -3.24
C ASP A 15 -0.54 -12.73 -2.11
N ASP A 16 -0.17 -11.93 -1.10
CA ASP A 16 -0.98 -11.64 0.11
C ASP A 16 -1.34 -12.89 0.94
N GLU A 17 -0.50 -13.93 0.87
CA GLU A 17 -0.66 -15.21 1.57
C GLU A 17 0.16 -15.30 2.86
N ALA A 18 1.12 -14.40 3.06
CA ALA A 18 1.98 -14.38 4.24
C ALA A 18 1.25 -13.79 5.46
N THR A 19 1.46 -14.40 6.63
CA THR A 19 1.01 -13.81 7.90
C THR A 19 1.81 -12.53 8.24
N ASN A 20 1.29 -11.75 9.20
CA ASN A 20 1.99 -10.55 9.68
C ASN A 20 3.37 -10.88 10.29
N ASP A 21 3.48 -11.98 11.01
CA ASP A 21 4.73 -12.40 11.66
C ASP A 21 5.77 -12.85 10.62
N GLU A 22 5.34 -13.58 9.60
CA GLU A 22 6.18 -13.97 8.47
C GLU A 22 6.66 -12.75 7.67
N SER A 23 5.75 -11.82 7.38
CA SER A 23 6.04 -10.55 6.72
C SER A 23 7.08 -9.73 7.48
N ALA A 24 6.91 -9.59 8.80
CA ALA A 24 7.87 -8.89 9.65
C ALA A 24 9.24 -9.62 9.70
N SER A 25 9.22 -10.95 9.72
CA SER A 25 10.44 -11.76 9.73
C SER A 25 11.26 -11.60 8.45
N VAL A 26 10.60 -11.68 7.28
CA VAL A 26 11.28 -11.55 5.98
C VAL A 26 11.74 -10.12 5.72
N ALA A 27 10.97 -9.12 6.14
CA ALA A 27 11.36 -7.71 6.05
C ALA A 27 12.68 -7.42 6.80
N ARG A 28 12.85 -8.01 8.00
CA ARG A 28 14.10 -7.90 8.76
C ARG A 28 15.28 -8.49 7.98
N HIS A 29 15.10 -9.67 7.39
CA HIS A 29 16.16 -10.31 6.60
C HIS A 29 16.52 -9.51 5.35
N VAL A 30 15.53 -8.95 4.65
CA VAL A 30 15.74 -8.08 3.48
C VAL A 30 16.54 -6.83 3.86
N GLY A 31 16.32 -6.27 5.05
CA GLY A 31 17.10 -5.13 5.56
C GLY A 31 18.58 -5.43 5.79
N GLU A 32 18.95 -6.69 5.99
CA GLU A 32 20.33 -7.11 6.32
C GLU A 32 21.03 -7.83 5.16
N CYS A 33 20.28 -8.30 4.15
CA CYS A 33 20.80 -9.11 3.06
C CYS A 33 20.63 -8.42 1.69
N ALA A 34 21.74 -7.95 1.11
CA ALA A 34 21.75 -7.28 -0.19
C ALA A 34 21.16 -8.14 -1.33
N ALA A 35 21.42 -9.45 -1.33
CA ALA A 35 20.90 -10.36 -2.35
C ALA A 35 19.37 -10.50 -2.28
N CYS A 36 18.81 -10.61 -1.08
CA CYS A 36 17.36 -10.68 -0.88
C CYS A 36 16.68 -9.32 -1.12
N SER A 37 17.37 -8.21 -0.83
CA SER A 37 16.91 -6.86 -1.19
C SER A 37 16.78 -6.69 -2.70
N SER A 38 17.82 -7.03 -3.47
CA SER A 38 17.77 -7.00 -4.95
C SER A 38 16.65 -7.90 -5.47
N TYR A 39 16.56 -9.14 -4.98
CA TYR A 39 15.52 -10.08 -5.40
C TYR A 39 14.10 -9.54 -5.14
N SER A 40 13.87 -8.89 -3.99
CA SER A 40 12.56 -8.31 -3.67
C SER A 40 12.17 -7.17 -4.61
N GLN A 41 13.14 -6.37 -5.04
CA GLN A 41 12.95 -5.29 -6.02
C GLN A 41 12.62 -5.87 -7.39
N ASP A 42 13.35 -6.89 -7.83
CA ASP A 42 13.12 -7.58 -9.11
C ASP A 42 11.72 -8.20 -9.16
N LEU A 43 11.31 -8.89 -8.08
CA LEU A 43 9.96 -9.44 -7.92
C LEU A 43 8.88 -8.35 -8.06
N THR A 44 9.06 -7.23 -7.37
CA THR A 44 8.11 -6.10 -7.40
C THR A 44 8.02 -5.48 -8.78
N ALA A 45 9.16 -5.32 -9.46
CA ALA A 45 9.22 -4.79 -10.82
C ALA A 45 8.50 -5.72 -11.81
N LEU A 46 8.70 -7.03 -11.67
CA LEU A 46 8.04 -8.05 -12.49
C LEU A 46 6.53 -8.05 -12.26
N ALA A 47 6.07 -8.05 -11.01
CA ALA A 47 4.64 -8.04 -10.67
C ALA A 47 3.91 -6.85 -11.31
N ARG A 48 4.52 -5.65 -11.28
CA ARG A 48 3.96 -4.45 -11.90
C ARG A 48 3.78 -4.57 -13.42
N GLN A 49 4.65 -5.31 -14.10
CA GLN A 49 4.53 -5.50 -15.55
C GLN A 49 3.32 -6.36 -15.92
N TYR A 50 2.96 -7.34 -15.08
CA TYR A 50 1.86 -8.27 -15.36
C TYR A 50 0.51 -7.85 -14.79
N GLN A 51 0.47 -6.93 -13.81
CA GLN A 51 -0.77 -6.49 -13.17
C GLN A 51 -1.63 -5.55 -14.02
N ILE A 52 -1.06 -4.91 -15.06
CA ILE A 52 -1.84 -4.02 -15.93
C ILE A 52 -2.51 -4.83 -17.03
N ARG A 53 -3.81 -5.10 -16.86
CA ARG A 53 -4.67 -5.62 -17.90
C ARG A 53 -5.89 -4.72 -18.10
N PRO A 54 -6.45 -4.64 -19.32
CA PRO A 54 -7.72 -3.98 -19.54
C PRO A 54 -8.75 -4.53 -18.55
N ALA A 55 -9.47 -3.65 -17.87
CA ALA A 55 -10.59 -4.07 -17.04
C ALA A 55 -11.68 -4.66 -17.94
N GLU A 56 -12.32 -5.73 -17.48
CA GLU A 56 -13.58 -6.19 -18.08
C GLU A 56 -14.60 -5.03 -18.06
N PRO A 57 -15.48 -4.88 -19.05
CA PRO A 57 -16.59 -3.93 -18.99
C PRO A 57 -17.40 -4.08 -17.69
N VAL A 58 -17.18 -3.14 -16.78
CA VAL A 58 -17.90 -3.01 -15.52
C VAL A 58 -18.79 -1.76 -15.56
N PRO A 59 -19.95 -1.76 -14.89
CA PRO A 59 -20.77 -0.56 -14.75
C PRO A 59 -19.98 0.55 -14.04
N ASP A 60 -20.26 1.80 -14.38
CA ASP A 60 -19.67 2.94 -13.67
C ASP A 60 -20.21 3.00 -12.23
N LEU A 61 -19.37 2.61 -11.28
CA LEU A 61 -19.68 2.63 -9.85
C LEU A 61 -19.20 3.89 -9.15
N VAL A 62 -18.55 4.85 -9.84
CA VAL A 62 -17.94 6.03 -9.22
C VAL A 62 -18.98 6.77 -8.40
N ALA A 63 -20.11 7.15 -9.02
CA ALA A 63 -21.18 7.89 -8.35
C ALA A 63 -21.75 7.13 -7.13
N ALA A 64 -21.99 5.82 -7.28
CA ALA A 64 -22.56 4.98 -6.23
C ALA A 64 -21.63 4.82 -5.02
N VAL A 65 -20.31 4.67 -5.26
CA VAL A 65 -19.29 4.58 -4.22
C VAL A 65 -19.11 5.93 -3.53
N THR A 66 -18.98 7.02 -4.30
CA THR A 66 -18.78 8.36 -3.72
C THR A 66 -19.96 8.83 -2.90
N ALA A 67 -21.20 8.45 -3.26
CA ALA A 67 -22.38 8.77 -2.46
C ALA A 67 -22.40 8.04 -1.11
N ARG A 68 -21.79 6.85 -1.02
CA ARG A 68 -21.67 6.07 0.22
C ARG A 68 -20.47 6.47 1.06
N ALA A 69 -19.40 6.94 0.42
CA ALA A 69 -18.23 7.45 1.10
C ALA A 69 -18.64 8.68 1.94
N ARG A 70 -18.69 8.51 3.27
CA ARG A 70 -18.83 9.65 4.16
C ARG A 70 -17.54 10.47 4.03
N PRO A 71 -17.62 11.77 3.68
CA PRO A 71 -16.42 12.60 3.65
C PRO A 71 -15.74 12.51 5.02
N ALA A 72 -14.41 12.40 5.02
CA ALA A 72 -13.64 12.47 6.25
C ALA A 72 -14.09 13.72 7.01
N LYS A 73 -14.64 13.52 8.22
CA LYS A 73 -14.91 14.66 9.11
C LYS A 73 -13.55 15.25 9.45
N LEU A 74 -13.19 16.36 8.80
CA LEU A 74 -12.03 17.16 9.19
C LEU A 74 -12.14 17.39 10.70
N GLY A 75 -11.11 16.98 11.45
CA GLY A 75 -11.13 16.91 12.91
C GLY A 75 -11.53 18.22 13.60
N ARG A 76 -11.92 18.12 14.88
CA ARG A 76 -12.33 19.20 15.80
C ARG A 76 -13.13 20.34 15.11
N GLY A 77 -14.37 20.05 14.71
CA GLY A 77 -15.42 21.07 14.60
C GLY A 77 -15.21 22.20 13.59
N GLY A 78 -14.39 22.04 12.54
CA GLY A 78 -14.33 22.99 11.41
C GLY A 78 -13.76 24.38 11.72
N TRP A 79 -13.36 24.67 12.97
CA TRP A 79 -12.86 25.98 13.41
C TRP A 79 -11.43 26.31 12.92
N MET A 80 -10.65 25.31 12.49
CA MET A 80 -9.29 25.55 12.00
C MET A 80 -9.27 26.33 10.68
N ARG A 81 -10.31 26.20 9.85
CA ARG A 81 -10.44 26.94 8.59
C ARG A 81 -10.62 28.45 8.79
N PRO A 82 -11.57 28.93 9.64
CA PRO A 82 -11.69 30.35 9.93
C PRO A 82 -10.48 30.89 10.72
N ALA A 83 -9.86 30.09 11.61
CA ALA A 83 -8.65 30.51 12.32
C ALA A 83 -7.47 30.76 11.36
N LEU A 84 -7.26 29.89 10.36
CA LEU A 84 -6.24 30.11 9.34
C LEU A 84 -6.54 31.32 8.45
N ALA A 85 -7.82 31.57 8.13
CA ALA A 85 -8.21 32.77 7.39
C ALA A 85 -7.93 34.06 8.19
N TRP A 86 -8.10 34.02 9.51
CA TRP A 86 -7.78 35.14 10.40
C TRP A 86 -6.27 35.41 10.47
N VAL A 87 -5.44 34.37 10.58
CA VAL A 87 -3.97 34.50 10.55
C VAL A 87 -3.48 35.10 9.22
N ALA A 88 -4.15 34.84 8.11
CA ALA A 88 -3.80 35.46 6.83
C ALA A 88 -4.20 36.94 6.73
N MET A 89 -5.05 37.44 7.63
CA MET A 89 -5.61 38.79 7.60
C MET A 89 -4.95 39.75 8.62
N VAL A 90 -4.29 39.21 9.66
CA VAL A 90 -3.55 39.96 10.70
C VAL A 90 -2.07 39.92 10.40
#